data_AF-A0A4V2B976-F1
#
_entry.id   AF-A0A4V2B976-F1
#
_cell.length_a   1.000
_cell.length_b   1.000
_cell.length_c   1.000
_cell.angle_alpha   90.00
_cell.angle_beta   90.00
_cell.angle_gamma   90.00
#
_symmetry.space_group_name_H-M   'P 1'
#
loop_
_entity.id
_entity.type
_entity.pdbx_description
1 polymer ?
#
loop_
_entity_poly.entity_id
_entity_poly.type
_entity_poly.pdbx_seq_one_letter_code
_entity_poly.pdbx_strand_id
1 'polypeptide(L)'
;MKSLKLLFAFCFFIPFLSFAQTNFNKGYVVNLQGDTTRGYIDFKQWGFTPKSIIFKETLTGSSKKIEPKNVTAFGINGFVYYKSAGVKISQGEEIIDRLTTEADTTTIFDNIFLKLVLSGDKVNLYSFKDSKKERFYVSESNGTP
;
A
#
# COMPACT_ATOMS: atom_id res chain seq x y z
N MET A 1 8.60 50.85 3.63
CA MET A 1 9.39 49.83 2.89
C MET A 1 10.17 48.85 3.78
N LYS A 2 10.64 49.22 4.99
CA LYS A 2 11.38 48.29 5.89
C LYS A 2 10.51 47.15 6.44
N SER A 3 9.24 47.43 6.76
CA SER A 3 8.26 46.42 7.21
C SER A 3 7.91 45.39 6.13
N LEU A 4 7.85 45.80 4.86
CA LEU A 4 7.59 44.90 3.73
C LEU A 4 8.76 43.93 3.49
N LYS A 5 10.01 44.37 3.70
CA LYS A 5 11.20 43.51 3.64
C LYS A 5 11.21 42.47 4.76
N LEU A 6 10.75 42.85 5.96
CA LEU A 6 10.64 41.95 7.11
C LEU A 6 9.58 40.86 6.87
N LEU A 7 8.43 41.23 6.29
CA LEU A 7 7.37 40.28 5.91
C LEU A 7 7.87 39.28 4.85
N PHE A 8 8.61 39.76 3.85
CA PHE A 8 9.22 38.91 2.83
C PHE A 8 10.26 37.93 3.42
N ALA A 9 11.06 38.38 4.38
CA ALA A 9 12.01 37.53 5.08
C ALA A 9 11.31 36.45 5.91
N PHE A 10 10.17 36.76 6.56
CA PHE A 10 9.39 35.80 7.33
C PHE A 10 8.77 34.70 6.46
N CYS A 11 8.26 35.05 5.26
CA CYS A 11 7.74 34.06 4.31
C CYS A 11 8.80 33.04 3.83
N PHE A 12 10.08 33.42 3.82
CA PHE A 12 11.17 32.53 3.39
C PHE A 12 11.47 31.39 4.39
N PHE A 13 11.04 31.52 5.65
CA PHE A 13 11.26 30.50 6.69
C PHE A 13 10.12 29.48 6.83
N ILE A 14 8.96 29.75 6.23
CA ILE A 14 7.79 28.85 6.25
C ILE A 14 8.08 27.43 5.67
N PRO A 15 8.90 27.25 4.62
CA PRO A 15 9.16 25.92 4.06
C PRO A 15 9.89 24.97 5.02
N PHE A 16 10.65 25.50 5.98
CA PHE A 16 11.38 24.69 6.97
C PHE A 16 10.48 24.03 8.01
N LEU A 17 9.23 24.49 8.14
CA LEU A 17 8.21 23.88 8.99
C LEU A 17 7.37 22.83 8.25
N SER A 18 7.64 22.60 6.96
CA SER A 18 6.95 21.58 6.19
C SER A 18 7.44 20.18 6.60
N PHE A 19 6.89 19.65 7.69
CA PHE A 19 6.86 18.22 7.92
C PHE A 19 6.05 17.60 6.78
N ALA A 20 6.69 16.84 5.90
CA ALA A 20 5.98 16.01 4.92
C ALA A 20 4.89 15.24 5.69
N GLN A 21 3.63 15.46 5.32
CA GLN A 21 2.47 15.02 6.10
C GLN A 21 2.45 13.47 6.16
N THR A 22 3.01 12.91 7.23
CA THR A 22 2.88 11.48 7.53
C THR A 22 1.51 11.25 8.15
N ASN A 23 0.80 10.24 7.66
CA ASN A 23 -0.56 9.91 8.10
C ASN A 23 -0.56 8.55 8.80
N PHE A 24 0.04 8.51 9.98
CA PHE A 24 0.21 7.29 10.76
C PHE A 24 -1.10 6.87 11.42
N ASN A 25 -1.67 5.77 10.93
CA ASN A 25 -2.90 5.18 11.44
C ASN A 25 -2.60 3.91 12.23
N LYS A 26 -3.38 3.66 13.29
CA LYS A 26 -3.22 2.44 14.10
C LYS A 26 -3.46 1.20 13.24
N GLY A 27 -2.53 0.26 13.31
CA GLY A 27 -2.54 -0.95 12.50
C GLY A 27 -1.61 -2.01 13.04
N TYR A 28 -1.31 -2.99 12.20
CA TYR A 28 -0.43 -4.10 12.54
C TYR A 28 0.19 -4.72 11.29
N VAL A 29 1.28 -5.44 11.51
CA VAL A 29 1.91 -6.32 10.53
C VAL A 29 1.97 -7.73 11.11
N VAL A 30 1.81 -8.73 10.26
CA VAL A 30 1.98 -10.14 10.61
C VAL A 30 3.28 -10.62 9.97
N ASN A 31 4.25 -11.06 10.79
CA ASN A 31 5.54 -11.51 10.29
C ASN A 31 5.43 -12.85 9.54
N LEU A 32 6.55 -13.37 9.06
CA LEU A 32 6.61 -14.66 8.36
C LEU A 32 6.38 -15.87 9.29
N GLN A 33 6.55 -15.68 10.60
CA GLN A 33 6.30 -16.69 11.64
C GLN A 33 4.83 -16.71 12.11
N GLY A 34 4.01 -15.73 11.68
CA GLY A 34 2.61 -15.58 12.09
C GLY A 34 2.39 -14.65 13.30
N ASP A 35 3.46 -14.10 13.90
CA ASP A 35 3.32 -13.16 15.01
C ASP A 35 2.84 -11.80 14.52
N THR A 36 1.94 -11.20 15.31
CA THR A 36 1.37 -9.89 15.01
C THR A 36 2.06 -8.79 15.82
N THR A 37 2.72 -7.86 15.12
CA THR A 37 3.29 -6.65 15.71
C THR A 37 2.34 -5.48 15.50
N ARG A 38 1.83 -4.91 16.59
CA ARG A 38 0.94 -3.74 16.56
C ARG A 38 1.75 -2.45 16.49
N GLY A 39 1.20 -1.44 15.82
CA GLY A 39 1.85 -0.16 15.66
C GLY A 39 1.05 0.80 14.78
N TYR A 40 1.77 1.52 13.93
CA TYR A 40 1.24 2.57 13.09
C TYR A 40 1.74 2.42 11.66
N ILE A 41 0.84 2.57 10.70
CA ILE A 41 1.13 2.50 9.26
C ILE A 41 0.89 3.87 8.65
N ASP A 42 1.86 4.36 7.87
CA ASP A 42 1.72 5.59 7.10
C ASP A 42 0.76 5.36 5.92
N PHE A 43 -0.47 5.82 6.06
CA PHE A 43 -1.54 5.59 5.09
C PHE A 43 -1.67 6.76 4.11
N LYS A 44 -1.30 6.54 2.85
CA LYS A 44 -1.29 7.60 1.82
C LYS A 44 -2.48 7.58 0.88
N GLN A 45 -3.66 7.11 1.34
CA GLN A 45 -4.88 7.00 0.53
C GLN A 45 -4.61 6.42 -0.86
N TRP A 46 -3.98 5.25 -0.90
CA TRP A 46 -3.39 4.75 -2.14
C TRP A 46 -4.45 4.48 -3.22
N GLY A 47 -4.35 5.17 -4.35
CA GLY A 47 -5.16 4.88 -5.55
C GLY A 47 -4.75 3.57 -6.25
N PHE A 48 -3.54 3.10 -5.96
CA PHE A 48 -2.99 1.80 -6.39
C PHE A 48 -2.63 0.97 -5.16
N THR A 49 -2.47 -0.34 -5.34
CA THR A 49 -1.98 -1.19 -4.27
C THR A 49 -0.52 -0.83 -3.96
N PRO A 50 -0.17 -0.54 -2.69
CA PRO A 50 1.18 -0.14 -2.36
C PRO A 50 2.16 -1.28 -2.66
N LYS A 51 3.34 -0.95 -3.18
CA LYS A 51 4.45 -1.93 -3.30
C LYS A 51 5.18 -2.17 -1.98
N SER A 52 5.06 -1.21 -1.06
CA SER A 52 5.64 -1.25 0.27
C SER A 52 4.89 -0.28 1.17
N ILE A 53 4.89 -0.53 2.48
CA ILE A 53 4.34 0.38 3.48
C ILE A 53 5.44 0.86 4.44
N ILE A 54 5.19 1.99 5.11
CA ILE A 54 6.03 2.44 6.22
C ILE A 54 5.31 2.12 7.52
N PHE A 55 5.99 1.38 8.40
CA PHE A 55 5.49 0.92 9.69
C PHE A 55 6.35 1.46 10.83
N LYS A 56 5.71 1.79 11.96
CA LYS A 56 6.36 2.15 13.23
C LYS A 56 5.67 1.42 14.38
N GLU A 57 6.43 0.90 15.34
CA GLU A 57 5.84 0.28 16.54
C GLU A 57 5.26 1.33 17.49
N THR A 58 5.87 2.51 17.56
CA THR A 58 5.39 3.68 18.33
C THR A 58 5.46 4.95 17.49
N LEU A 59 4.66 5.98 17.80
CA LEU A 59 4.64 7.23 17.03
C LEU A 59 5.99 7.96 17.01
N THR A 60 6.75 7.87 18.09
CA THR A 60 8.09 8.45 18.26
C THR A 60 9.21 7.50 17.83
N GLY A 61 8.89 6.25 17.51
CA GLY A 61 9.85 5.21 17.13
C GLY A 61 10.40 5.36 15.71
N SER A 62 11.37 4.51 15.40
CA SER A 62 11.96 4.41 14.06
C SER A 62 10.98 3.80 13.06
N SER A 63 10.98 4.33 11.84
CA SER A 63 10.22 3.80 10.72
C SER A 63 10.93 2.65 10.04
N LYS A 64 10.18 1.61 9.72
CA LYS A 64 10.62 0.44 8.94
C LYS A 64 9.83 0.38 7.64
N LYS A 65 10.52 0.19 6.51
CA LYS A 65 9.87 -0.10 5.22
C LYS A 65 9.55 -1.60 5.18
N ILE A 66 8.30 -1.93 4.93
CA ILE A 66 7.81 -3.31 4.85
C ILE A 66 7.42 -3.61 3.40
N GLU A 67 7.95 -4.71 2.89
CA GLU A 67 7.68 -5.22 1.54
C GLU A 67 6.94 -6.57 1.65
N PRO A 68 6.17 -6.98 0.61
CA PRO A 68 5.38 -8.22 0.66
C PRO A 68 6.17 -9.47 1.02
N LYS A 69 7.43 -9.55 0.59
CA LYS A 69 8.33 -10.67 0.91
C LYS A 69 8.73 -10.77 2.40
N ASN A 70 8.52 -9.72 3.19
CA ASN A 70 8.98 -9.63 4.59
C ASN A 70 7.87 -9.94 5.60
N VAL A 71 6.61 -10.00 5.17
CA VAL A 71 5.43 -10.14 6.04
C VAL A 71 4.38 -11.00 5.36
N THR A 72 3.53 -11.68 6.12
CA THR A 72 2.40 -12.44 5.56
C THR A 72 1.18 -11.56 5.32
N ALA A 73 1.00 -10.52 6.13
CA ALA A 73 -0.12 -9.59 6.02
C ALA A 73 0.16 -8.26 6.74
N PHE A 74 -0.66 -7.25 6.46
CA PHE A 74 -0.79 -6.06 7.29
C PHE A 74 -2.23 -5.54 7.28
N GLY A 75 -2.58 -4.75 8.29
CA GLY A 75 -3.89 -4.12 8.35
C GLY A 75 -3.86 -2.77 9.05
N ILE A 76 -4.76 -1.88 8.63
CA ILE A 76 -5.12 -0.67 9.36
C ILE A 76 -6.46 -0.96 10.02
N ASN A 77 -6.52 -0.78 11.34
CA ASN A 77 -7.64 -1.24 12.16
C ASN A 77 -8.96 -0.61 11.68
N GLY A 78 -9.96 -1.44 11.40
CA GLY A 78 -11.29 -1.01 10.96
C GLY A 78 -11.33 -0.40 9.55
N PHE A 79 -10.26 -0.50 8.76
CA PHE A 79 -10.18 0.18 7.47
C PHE A 79 -9.80 -0.74 6.30
N VAL A 80 -8.58 -1.30 6.32
CA VAL A 80 -8.08 -2.14 5.22
C VAL A 80 -7.24 -3.29 5.75
N TYR A 81 -7.28 -4.40 5.03
CA TYR A 81 -6.43 -5.56 5.24
C TYR A 81 -5.78 -5.96 3.92
N TYR A 82 -4.50 -6.30 3.99
CA TYR A 82 -3.71 -6.77 2.85
C TYR A 82 -2.98 -8.06 3.23
N LYS A 83 -3.01 -9.02 2.30
CA LYS A 83 -2.26 -10.29 2.38
C LYS A 83 -1.09 -10.24 1.41
N SER A 84 0.08 -10.72 1.81
CA SER A 84 1.19 -10.94 0.88
C SER A 84 0.98 -12.27 0.18
N ALA A 85 1.13 -12.30 -1.15
CA ALA A 85 1.06 -13.53 -1.92
C ALA A 85 1.98 -13.45 -3.15
N GLY A 86 2.60 -14.59 -3.48
CA GLY A 86 3.30 -14.78 -4.75
C GLY A 86 2.30 -15.21 -5.81
N VAL A 87 1.94 -14.31 -6.72
CA VAL A 87 0.90 -14.56 -7.73
C VAL A 87 1.36 -14.21 -9.13
N LYS A 88 0.67 -14.77 -10.11
CA LYS A 88 0.79 -14.38 -11.51
C LYS A 88 0.01 -13.08 -11.76
N ILE A 89 0.65 -12.13 -12.42
CA ILE A 89 0.13 -10.80 -12.71
C ILE A 89 0.15 -10.59 -14.23
N SER A 90 -1.02 -10.64 -14.84
CA SER A 90 -1.19 -10.38 -16.28
C SER A 90 -0.81 -8.95 -16.62
N GLN A 91 -0.09 -8.74 -17.73
CA GLN A 91 0.49 -7.44 -18.08
C GLN A 91 -0.29 -6.64 -19.12
N GLY A 92 -1.36 -7.21 -19.68
CA GLY A 92 -2.21 -6.46 -20.61
C GLY A 92 -2.71 -5.13 -20.06
N GLU A 93 -2.98 -4.20 -20.95
CA GLU A 93 -3.49 -2.87 -20.63
C GLU A 93 -5.01 -2.85 -20.75
N GLU A 94 -5.68 -2.06 -19.92
CA GLU A 94 -7.15 -1.82 -20.03
C GLU A 94 -7.45 -0.33 -20.25
N ILE A 95 -6.46 0.54 -20.11
CA ILE A 95 -6.58 1.96 -20.44
C ILE A 95 -6.59 2.12 -21.96
N ILE A 96 -7.72 2.57 -22.51
CA ILE A 96 -7.99 2.67 -23.95
C ILE A 96 -6.84 3.34 -24.72
N ASP A 97 -6.35 4.48 -24.22
CA ASP A 97 -5.28 5.27 -24.85
C ASP A 97 -3.90 4.57 -24.88
N ARG A 98 -3.77 3.44 -24.19
CA ARG A 98 -2.54 2.66 -24.07
C ARG A 98 -2.68 1.25 -24.67
N LEU A 99 -3.83 0.93 -25.25
CA LEU A 99 -4.05 -0.36 -25.91
C LEU A 99 -3.21 -0.47 -27.17
N THR A 100 -2.68 -1.67 -27.40
CA THR A 100 -2.04 -2.07 -28.64
C THR A 100 -3.05 -2.80 -29.53
N THR A 101 -2.76 -2.91 -30.83
CA THR A 101 -3.58 -3.70 -31.77
C THR A 101 -3.50 -5.20 -31.50
N GLU A 102 -2.43 -5.66 -30.85
CA GLU A 102 -2.22 -7.05 -30.48
C GLU A 102 -2.58 -7.29 -29.01
N ALA A 103 -3.09 -8.49 -28.72
CA ALA A 103 -3.42 -8.90 -27.36
C ALA A 103 -2.16 -9.25 -26.56
N ASP A 104 -1.91 -8.52 -25.47
CA ASP A 104 -0.82 -8.83 -24.55
C ASP A 104 -1.23 -9.94 -23.56
N THR A 105 -0.72 -11.15 -23.80
CA THR A 105 -0.92 -12.32 -22.93
C THR A 105 0.21 -12.52 -21.92
N THR A 106 1.17 -11.59 -21.84
CA THR A 106 2.33 -11.74 -20.96
C THR A 106 1.92 -11.66 -19.49
N THR A 107 2.65 -12.41 -18.67
CA THR A 107 2.38 -12.55 -17.24
C THR A 107 3.70 -12.58 -16.50
N ILE A 108 3.78 -11.87 -15.39
CA ILE A 108 4.92 -11.90 -14.47
C ILE A 108 4.52 -12.59 -13.17
N PHE A 109 5.47 -13.20 -12.47
CA PHE A 109 5.26 -13.72 -11.13
C PHE A 109 6.00 -12.82 -10.13
N ASP A 110 5.29 -12.32 -9.12
CA ASP A 110 5.87 -11.44 -8.10
C ASP A 110 5.16 -11.61 -6.75
N ASN A 111 5.84 -11.23 -5.67
CA ASN A 111 5.26 -11.15 -4.33
C ASN A 111 4.67 -9.76 -4.13
N ILE A 112 3.34 -9.69 -4.09
CA ILE A 112 2.60 -8.44 -3.98
C ILE A 112 1.68 -8.45 -2.75
N PHE A 113 1.27 -7.26 -2.34
CA PHE A 113 0.15 -7.13 -1.42
C PHE A 113 -1.16 -7.26 -2.21
N LEU A 114 -2.12 -7.98 -1.64
CA LEU A 114 -3.46 -8.19 -2.15
C LEU A 114 -4.46 -7.63 -1.14
N LYS A 115 -5.26 -6.63 -1.55
CA LYS A 115 -6.28 -6.03 -0.70
C LYS A 115 -7.43 -7.00 -0.51
N LEU A 116 -7.84 -7.29 0.72
CA LEU A 116 -9.08 -8.04 0.95
C LEU A 116 -10.29 -7.16 0.61
N VAL A 117 -11.11 -7.61 -0.33
CA VAL A 117 -12.33 -6.93 -0.78
C VAL A 117 -13.54 -7.51 -0.06
N LEU A 118 -13.61 -8.85 0.00
CA LEU A 118 -14.69 -9.57 0.65
C LEU A 118 -14.11 -10.79 1.36
N SER A 119 -14.50 -10.97 2.62
CA SER A 119 -14.25 -12.22 3.35
C SER A 119 -15.55 -12.98 3.49
N GLY A 120 -15.55 -14.25 3.08
CA GLY A 120 -16.70 -15.14 3.16
C GLY A 120 -16.31 -16.49 3.74
N ASP A 121 -17.30 -17.25 4.19
CA ASP A 121 -17.09 -18.50 4.94
C ASP A 121 -16.28 -19.56 4.16
N LYS A 122 -16.39 -19.55 2.83
CA LYS A 122 -15.71 -20.52 1.96
C LYS A 122 -14.58 -19.90 1.16
N VAL A 123 -14.74 -18.64 0.75
CA VAL A 123 -13.83 -17.97 -0.17
C VAL A 123 -13.62 -16.53 0.24
N ASN A 124 -12.40 -16.05 0.01
CA ASN A 124 -12.02 -14.66 0.14
C ASN A 124 -11.73 -14.08 -1.25
N LEU A 125 -12.22 -12.88 -1.51
CA LEU A 125 -11.93 -12.12 -2.71
C LEU A 125 -10.90 -11.04 -2.39
N TYR A 126 -9.84 -11.01 -3.17
CA TYR A 126 -8.79 -10.01 -3.08
C TYR A 126 -8.69 -9.20 -4.37
N SER A 127 -8.19 -7.96 -4.27
CA SER A 127 -7.83 -7.14 -5.43
C SER A 127 -6.39 -6.65 -5.39
N PHE A 128 -5.83 -6.49 -6.59
CA PHE A 128 -4.55 -5.86 -6.86
C PHE A 128 -4.74 -4.84 -7.97
N LYS A 129 -4.48 -3.58 -7.68
CA LYS A 129 -4.62 -2.47 -8.63
C LYS A 129 -3.27 -1.81 -8.88
N ASP A 130 -2.86 -1.77 -10.13
CA ASP A 130 -1.65 -1.07 -10.58
C ASP A 130 -2.00 -0.02 -11.64
N SER A 131 -0.98 0.52 -12.30
CA SER A 131 -1.14 1.56 -13.32
C SER A 131 -1.78 1.07 -14.62
N LYS A 132 -2.02 -0.24 -14.76
CA LYS A 132 -2.62 -0.85 -15.95
C LYS A 132 -4.09 -1.18 -15.69
N LYS A 133 -4.34 -1.95 -14.62
CA LYS A 133 -5.70 -2.42 -14.29
C LYS A 133 -5.85 -2.90 -12.85
N GLU A 134 -7.09 -3.17 -12.48
CA GLU A 134 -7.41 -3.92 -11.26
C GLU A 134 -7.64 -5.39 -11.59
N ARG A 135 -6.99 -6.28 -10.84
CA ARG A 135 -7.08 -7.73 -10.97
C ARG A 135 -7.66 -8.30 -9.69
N PHE A 136 -8.48 -9.33 -9.83
CA PHE A 136 -9.09 -10.01 -8.69
C PHE A 136 -8.54 -11.43 -8.54
N TYR A 137 -8.36 -11.85 -7.29
CA TYR A 137 -7.84 -13.15 -6.90
C TYR A 137 -8.79 -13.77 -5.88
N VAL A 138 -9.01 -15.08 -5.98
CA VAL A 138 -9.86 -15.82 -5.05
C VAL A 138 -9.01 -16.85 -4.33
N SER A 139 -9.17 -16.93 -3.02
CA SER A 139 -8.64 -18.05 -2.24
C SER A 139 -9.77 -18.72 -1.47
N GLU A 140 -9.60 -20.01 -1.17
CA GLU A 140 -10.38 -20.64 -0.12
C GLU A 140 -10.12 -19.92 1.22
N SER A 141 -11.04 -20.02 2.18
CA SER A 141 -10.99 -19.24 3.43
C SER A 141 -9.68 -19.43 4.22
N ASN A 142 -9.03 -20.59 4.08
CA ASN A 142 -7.72 -20.92 4.68
C ASN A 142 -6.60 -21.14 3.63
N GLY A 143 -6.87 -20.85 2.36
CA GLY A 143 -5.95 -21.10 1.25
C GLY A 143 -5.00 -19.95 0.95
N THR A 144 -3.99 -20.23 0.14
CA THR A 144 -3.22 -19.21 -0.57
C THR A 144 -3.95 -18.80 -1.85
N PRO A 145 -4.08 -17.49 -2.14
CA PRO A 145 -4.59 -17.00 -3.42
C PRO A 145 -3.69 -17.37 -4.61
#